data_AF-A0A1X2HA35-F1
#
_entry.id   AF-A0A1X2HA35-F1
#
_cell.length_a   1.000
_cell.length_b   1.000
_cell.length_c   1.000
_cell.angle_alpha   90.00
_cell.angle_beta   90.00
_cell.angle_gamma   90.00
#
_symmetry.space_group_name_H-M   'P 1'
#
loop_
_entity.id
_entity.type
_entity.pdbx_description
1 polymer ?
#
loop_
_entity_poly.entity_id
_entity_poly.type
_entity_poly.pdbx_seq_one_letter_code
_entity_poly.pdbx_strand_id
1 'polypeptide(L)'
;MTATYDDDPSQEQLKTWKIEQNKLKSQIKLHDEVDFNPETLEGLTYIGGVDLSFPKDDRERAVACLVVQKYPSFEVVYSQFLETRLHLPYIAGFLAFREVDPLLQLLQDLRDTRPELYPQVILVDGNGRLHPRKCGIACHLGVLANTPMVGVAKNLLITDHTPSLKAAKKANQTHLHRRGDYWTIEPDEAAAVRTTDAAPNPVFVSPGHRVSLETAIRLTLATSQFRIPEPIRRADLDSRAYIRRHSPDAEA
;
A
#
# COMPACT_ATOMS: atom_id res chain seq x y z
N MET A 1 19.98 30.29 6.59
CA MET A 1 18.88 30.18 7.55
C MET A 1 18.46 28.72 7.58
N THR A 2 19.08 27.97 8.48
CA THR A 2 18.83 26.55 8.72
C THR A 2 17.48 26.42 9.41
N ALA A 3 16.49 25.88 8.69
CA ALA A 3 15.26 25.43 9.33
C ALA A 3 15.64 24.38 10.37
N THR A 4 15.49 24.72 11.64
CA THR A 4 15.57 23.79 12.76
C THR A 4 14.36 22.87 12.64
N TYR A 5 14.61 21.62 12.25
CA TYR A 5 13.59 20.59 12.17
C TYR A 5 13.25 20.15 13.59
N ASP A 6 11.98 20.31 13.96
CA ASP A 6 11.46 19.76 15.19
C ASP A 6 11.09 18.29 14.91
N ASP A 7 11.76 17.35 15.60
CA ASP A 7 11.44 15.92 15.57
C ASP A 7 10.02 15.64 16.11
N ASP A 8 9.40 16.65 16.75
CA ASP A 8 8.01 16.66 17.20
C ASP A 8 7.18 17.64 16.33
N PRO A 9 6.21 17.16 15.52
CA PRO A 9 5.34 18.05 14.77
C PRO A 9 4.55 18.95 15.74
N SER A 10 4.42 20.24 15.40
CA SER A 10 3.62 21.16 16.21
C SER A 10 2.17 20.67 16.35
N GLN A 11 1.52 21.04 17.46
CA GLN A 11 0.10 20.69 17.67
C GLN A 11 -0.80 21.22 16.54
N GLU A 12 -0.44 22.35 15.93
CA GLU A 12 -1.12 22.89 14.76
C GLU A 12 -0.92 22.01 13.52
N GLN A 13 0.30 21.54 13.27
CA GLN A 13 0.58 20.65 12.14
C GLN A 13 -0.15 19.31 12.27
N LEU A 14 -0.14 18.72 13.48
CA LEU A 14 -0.93 17.53 13.79
C LEU A 14 -2.44 17.76 13.57
N LYS A 15 -2.95 18.94 13.94
CA LYS A 15 -4.36 19.31 13.73
C LYS A 15 -4.68 19.40 12.24
N THR A 16 -3.83 20.05 11.45
CA THR A 16 -3.98 20.17 9.99
C THR A 16 -4.02 18.81 9.31
N TRP A 17 -3.08 17.92 9.64
CA TRP A 17 -3.08 16.56 9.08
C TRP A 17 -4.28 15.72 9.48
N LYS A 18 -4.77 15.87 10.72
CA LYS A 18 -6.02 15.21 11.15
C LYS A 18 -7.22 15.70 10.34
N ILE A 19 -7.31 17.02 10.08
CA ILE A 19 -8.37 17.61 9.26
C ILE A 19 -8.31 17.03 7.84
N GLU A 20 -7.13 17.00 7.23
CA GLU A 20 -6.98 16.48 5.86
C GLU A 20 -7.30 14.98 5.78
N GLN A 21 -6.82 14.14 6.72
CA GLN A 21 -7.19 12.72 6.77
C GLN A 21 -8.70 12.52 6.91
N ASN A 22 -9.39 13.34 7.72
CA ASN A 22 -10.84 13.25 7.87
C ASN A 22 -11.59 13.68 6.61
N LYS A 23 -11.09 14.69 5.90
CA LYS A 23 -11.63 15.14 4.60
C LYS A 23 -11.41 14.10 3.51
N LEU A 24 -10.26 13.44 3.47
CA LEU A 24 -10.00 12.36 2.52
C LEU A 24 -10.82 11.12 2.87
N LYS A 25 -10.95 10.82 4.17
CA LYS A 25 -11.77 9.71 4.66
C LYS A 25 -13.21 9.77 4.15
N SER A 26 -13.83 10.95 4.12
CA SER A 26 -15.21 11.09 3.63
C SER A 26 -15.36 10.88 2.12
N GLN A 27 -14.26 10.86 1.36
CA GLN A 27 -14.23 10.60 -0.09
C GLN A 27 -13.91 9.14 -0.41
N ILE A 28 -13.52 8.33 0.58
CA ILE A 28 -13.21 6.92 0.38
C ILE A 28 -14.48 6.16 -0.01
N LYS A 29 -14.40 5.41 -1.10
CA LYS A 29 -15.44 4.47 -1.53
C LYS A 29 -14.99 3.05 -1.19
N LEU A 30 -15.84 2.28 -0.53
CA LEU A 30 -15.56 0.91 -0.07
C LEU A 30 -16.40 -0.13 -0.81
N HIS A 31 -17.06 0.28 -1.88
CA HIS A 31 -17.73 -0.58 -2.84
C HIS A 31 -16.93 -0.60 -4.14
N ASP A 32 -17.15 -1.64 -4.94
CA ASP A 32 -16.46 -1.83 -6.19
C ASP A 32 -16.90 -0.78 -7.23
N GLU A 33 -15.95 0.03 -7.69
CA GLU A 33 -16.09 0.93 -8.84
C GLU A 33 -14.91 0.70 -9.79
N VAL A 34 -14.81 -0.52 -10.28
CA VAL A 34 -13.77 -1.04 -11.17
C VAL A 34 -14.32 -1.31 -12.57
N ASP A 35 -13.43 -1.40 -13.56
CA ASP A 35 -13.74 -1.65 -14.97
C ASP A 35 -13.51 -3.12 -15.39
N PHE A 36 -13.39 -4.02 -14.42
CA PHE A 36 -13.33 -5.47 -14.58
C PHE A 36 -14.37 -6.13 -13.67
N ASN A 37 -14.68 -7.40 -13.91
CA ASN A 37 -15.61 -8.15 -13.06
C ASN A 37 -14.98 -8.42 -11.67
N PRO A 38 -15.52 -7.89 -10.56
CA PRO A 38 -14.91 -8.03 -9.24
C PRO A 38 -14.95 -9.45 -8.67
N GLU A 39 -15.85 -10.31 -9.15
CA GLU A 39 -16.01 -11.70 -8.69
C GLU A 39 -15.07 -12.67 -9.41
N THR A 40 -14.90 -12.49 -10.72
CA THR A 40 -14.10 -13.39 -11.58
C THR A 40 -12.74 -12.82 -11.97
N LEU A 41 -12.53 -11.51 -11.79
CA LEU A 41 -11.42 -10.72 -12.31
C LEU A 41 -11.33 -10.70 -13.84
N GLU A 42 -12.39 -11.10 -14.53
CA GLU A 42 -12.48 -11.01 -16.00
C GLU A 42 -12.45 -9.55 -16.44
N GLY A 43 -11.63 -9.24 -17.45
CA GLY A 43 -11.37 -7.86 -17.90
C GLY A 43 -10.22 -7.16 -17.17
N LEU A 44 -9.65 -7.75 -16.12
CA LEU A 44 -8.43 -7.23 -15.50
C LEU A 44 -7.22 -7.52 -16.40
N THR A 45 -6.63 -6.46 -16.94
CA THR A 45 -5.51 -6.47 -17.88
C THR A 45 -4.25 -5.90 -17.24
N TYR A 46 -4.34 -4.78 -16.52
CA TYR A 46 -3.19 -4.12 -15.90
C TYR A 46 -3.38 -3.92 -14.40
N ILE A 47 -2.37 -4.35 -13.63
CA ILE A 47 -2.31 -4.19 -12.19
C ILE A 47 -1.05 -3.44 -11.78
N GLY A 48 -1.21 -2.47 -10.89
CA GLY A 48 -0.12 -1.66 -10.38
C GLY A 48 0.39 -2.15 -9.04
N GLY A 49 1.67 -1.93 -8.79
CA GLY A 49 2.31 -2.06 -7.49
C GLY A 49 3.09 -0.80 -7.18
N VAL A 50 3.01 -0.33 -5.94
CA VAL A 50 3.81 0.81 -5.48
C VAL A 50 4.56 0.48 -4.19
N ASP A 51 5.76 1.02 -4.09
CA ASP A 51 6.63 0.91 -2.92
C ASP A 51 7.42 2.20 -2.71
N LEU A 52 7.81 2.46 -1.46
CA LEU A 52 8.77 3.49 -1.11
C LEU A 52 9.90 2.86 -0.30
N SER A 53 11.08 2.77 -0.90
CA SER A 53 12.25 2.15 -0.26
C SER A 53 13.29 3.18 0.17
N PHE A 54 14.00 2.85 1.25
CA PHE A 54 15.00 3.71 1.89
C PHE A 54 16.39 3.07 1.76
N PRO A 55 17.46 3.85 1.53
CA PRO A 55 18.82 3.38 1.73
C PRO A 55 19.04 2.93 3.19
N LYS A 56 19.95 1.98 3.40
CA LYS A 56 20.13 1.27 4.68
C LYS A 56 20.41 2.22 5.87
N ASP A 57 21.10 3.33 5.61
CA ASP A 57 21.55 4.30 6.61
C ASP A 57 20.98 5.71 6.38
N ASP A 58 19.92 5.83 5.56
CA ASP A 58 19.28 7.12 5.28
C ASP A 58 17.75 7.01 5.43
N ARG A 59 17.20 7.80 6.37
CA ARG A 59 15.76 7.83 6.66
C ARG A 59 15.03 9.00 6.00
N GLU A 60 15.79 9.88 5.34
CA GLU A 60 15.27 11.04 4.61
C GLU A 60 15.22 10.73 3.12
N ARG A 61 16.30 10.21 2.54
CA ARG A 61 16.30 9.80 1.14
C ARG A 61 15.45 8.56 0.95
N ALA A 62 14.59 8.59 -0.04
CA ALA A 62 13.76 7.47 -0.42
C ALA A 62 13.66 7.37 -1.95
N VAL A 63 13.33 6.18 -2.44
CA VAL A 63 13.03 5.91 -3.84
C VAL A 63 11.61 5.39 -3.91
N ALA A 64 10.73 6.21 -4.49
CA ALA A 64 9.40 5.80 -4.87
C ALA A 64 9.47 4.96 -6.13
N CYS A 65 8.70 3.88 -6.19
CA CYS A 65 8.63 3.00 -7.32
C CYS A 65 7.17 2.71 -7.67
N LEU A 66 6.86 2.83 -8.96
CA LEU A 66 5.62 2.38 -9.57
C LEU A 66 5.97 1.28 -10.58
N VAL A 67 5.27 0.16 -10.48
CA VAL A 67 5.34 -0.93 -11.45
C VAL A 67 3.94 -1.21 -11.98
N VAL A 68 3.81 -1.43 -13.29
CA VAL A 68 2.59 -1.98 -13.90
C VAL A 68 2.91 -3.32 -14.53
N GLN A 69 2.07 -4.30 -14.24
CA GLN A 69 2.18 -5.66 -14.77
C GLN A 69 0.91 -6.04 -15.54
N LYS A 70 1.07 -6.85 -16.60
CA LYS A 70 -0.06 -7.55 -17.20
C LYS A 70 -0.59 -8.60 -16.25
N TYR A 71 -1.90 -8.72 -16.14
CA TYR A 71 -2.57 -9.81 -15.45
C TYR A 71 -3.15 -10.79 -16.48
N PRO A 72 -3.05 -12.12 -16.29
CA PRO A 72 -2.45 -12.83 -15.14
C PRO A 72 -0.96 -13.20 -15.33
N SER A 73 -0.28 -12.74 -16.39
CA SER A 73 1.10 -13.18 -16.70
C SER A 73 2.18 -12.58 -15.77
N PHE A 74 1.87 -11.47 -15.09
CA PHE A 74 2.78 -10.65 -14.30
C PHE A 74 3.99 -10.10 -15.07
N GLU A 75 3.89 -10.05 -16.41
CA GLU A 75 4.88 -9.38 -17.27
C GLU A 75 4.91 -7.88 -16.93
N VAL A 76 6.07 -7.37 -16.53
CA VAL A 76 6.26 -5.94 -16.26
C VAL A 76 6.23 -5.18 -17.60
N VAL A 77 5.25 -4.28 -17.74
CA VAL A 77 5.08 -3.44 -18.94
C VAL A 77 5.48 -2.00 -18.71
N TYR A 78 5.57 -1.59 -17.45
CA TYR A 78 5.99 -0.25 -17.05
C TYR A 78 6.67 -0.30 -15.69
N SER A 79 7.72 0.47 -15.52
CA SER A 79 8.34 0.74 -14.23
C SER A 79 8.91 2.15 -14.22
N GLN A 80 8.67 2.90 -13.16
CA GLN A 80 9.24 4.24 -12.98
C GLN A 80 9.71 4.41 -11.54
N PHE A 81 10.79 5.18 -11.38
CA PHE A 81 11.40 5.49 -10.10
C PHE A 81 11.45 7.00 -9.91
N LEU A 82 11.29 7.45 -8.67
CA LEU A 82 11.48 8.84 -8.28
C LEU A 82 12.29 8.88 -7.00
N GLU A 83 13.52 9.41 -7.10
CA GLU A 83 14.31 9.77 -5.93
C GLU A 83 13.69 10.97 -5.25
N THR A 84 13.50 10.88 -3.95
CA THR A 84 12.88 11.94 -3.15
C THR A 84 13.57 12.06 -1.79
N ARG A 85 13.38 13.21 -1.14
CA ARG A 85 13.82 13.45 0.22
C ARG A 85 12.60 13.76 1.07
N LEU A 86 12.33 12.91 2.05
CA LEU A 86 11.22 13.04 2.97
C LEU A 86 11.58 14.03 4.07
N HIS A 87 10.93 15.19 4.04
CA HIS A 87 11.22 16.30 4.95
C HIS A 87 10.50 16.23 6.31
N LEU A 88 9.57 15.29 6.49
CA LEU A 88 8.82 15.13 7.74
C LEU A 88 9.37 13.93 8.53
N PRO A 89 9.37 13.98 9.88
CA PRO A 89 9.76 12.84 10.71
C PRO A 89 8.73 11.70 10.60
N TYR A 90 9.16 10.46 10.94
CA TYR A 90 8.26 9.32 10.99
C TYR A 90 7.29 9.45 12.17
N ILE A 91 6.03 9.77 11.88
CA ILE A 91 4.98 9.89 12.90
C ILE A 91 3.94 8.81 12.63
N ALA A 92 3.77 7.91 13.60
CA ALA A 92 2.80 6.82 13.53
C ALA A 92 1.39 7.39 13.25
N GLY A 93 0.72 6.84 12.24
CA GLY A 93 -0.60 7.28 11.80
C GLY A 93 -0.63 8.49 10.85
N PHE A 94 0.54 9.01 10.44
CA PHE A 94 0.67 10.12 9.48
C PHE A 94 1.65 9.81 8.34
N LEU A 95 2.08 8.55 8.20
CA LEU A 95 3.05 8.11 7.19
C LEU A 95 2.68 8.55 5.77
N ALA A 96 1.39 8.52 5.43
CA ALA A 96 0.90 8.93 4.12
C ALA A 96 1.33 10.35 3.71
N PHE A 97 1.46 11.31 4.64
CA PHE A 97 1.92 12.67 4.32
C PHE A 97 3.39 12.75 3.88
N ARG A 98 4.18 11.70 4.09
CA ARG A 98 5.55 11.59 3.59
C ARG A 98 5.58 10.94 2.21
N GLU A 99 4.77 9.90 2.03
CA GLU A 99 4.97 8.92 0.96
C GLU A 99 4.00 9.10 -0.21
N VAL A 100 2.87 9.78 0.00
CA VAL A 100 1.83 9.92 -1.04
C VAL A 100 2.28 10.82 -2.19
N ASP A 101 2.90 11.97 -1.91
CA ASP A 101 3.30 12.92 -2.96
C ASP A 101 4.21 12.32 -4.04
N PRO A 102 5.33 11.64 -3.70
CA PRO A 102 6.18 11.04 -4.73
C PRO A 102 5.49 9.90 -5.48
N LEU A 103 4.62 9.13 -4.82
CA LEU A 103 3.83 8.07 -5.48
C LEU A 103 2.75 8.65 -6.40
N LEU A 104 2.11 9.73 -6.00
CA LEU A 104 1.11 10.44 -6.79
C LEU A 104 1.73 11.04 -8.06
N GLN A 105 2.94 11.60 -7.95
CA GLN A 105 3.69 12.10 -9.10
C GLN A 105 3.94 10.99 -10.13
N LEU A 106 4.40 9.81 -9.69
CA LEU A 106 4.61 8.67 -10.60
C LEU A 106 3.32 8.24 -11.33
N LEU A 107 2.18 8.29 -10.64
CA LEU A 107 0.88 7.97 -11.23
C LEU A 107 0.41 9.05 -12.22
N GLN A 108 0.65 10.32 -11.92
CA GLN A 108 0.34 11.43 -12.81
C GLN A 108 1.20 11.36 -14.07
N ASP A 109 2.51 11.14 -13.92
CA ASP A 109 3.44 10.96 -15.04
C ASP A 109 3.01 9.80 -15.95
N LEU A 110 2.66 8.64 -15.37
CA LEU A 110 2.17 7.51 -16.14
C LEU A 110 0.88 7.87 -16.90
N ARG A 111 -0.06 8.54 -16.24
CA ARG A 111 -1.33 8.96 -16.85
C ARG A 111 -1.13 9.91 -18.03
N ASP A 112 -0.18 10.82 -17.90
CA ASP A 112 0.07 11.85 -18.92
C ASP A 112 0.91 11.30 -20.08
N THR A 113 1.81 10.36 -19.82
CA THR A 113 2.77 9.87 -20.83
C THR A 113 2.37 8.57 -21.51
N ARG A 114 1.73 7.64 -20.78
CA ARG A 114 1.37 6.28 -21.25
C ARG A 114 0.00 5.85 -20.68
N PRO A 115 -1.09 6.60 -20.93
CA PRO A 115 -2.42 6.32 -20.37
C PRO A 115 -2.96 4.92 -20.70
N GLU A 116 -2.53 4.34 -21.83
CA GLU A 116 -2.93 2.99 -22.25
C GLU A 116 -2.37 1.87 -21.34
N LEU A 117 -1.35 2.18 -20.53
CA LEU A 117 -0.76 1.29 -19.54
C LEU A 117 -1.24 1.62 -18.11
N TYR A 118 -2.19 2.54 -17.93
CA TYR A 118 -2.64 2.92 -16.60
C TYR A 118 -3.33 1.73 -15.90
N PRO A 119 -2.93 1.36 -14.67
CA PRO A 119 -3.46 0.17 -14.01
C PRO A 119 -4.93 0.36 -13.59
N GLN A 120 -5.71 -0.71 -13.73
CA GLN A 120 -7.11 -0.75 -13.32
C GLN A 120 -7.26 -0.80 -11.80
N VAL A 121 -6.25 -1.34 -11.11
CA VAL A 121 -6.15 -1.38 -9.65
C VAL A 121 -4.69 -1.39 -9.22
N ILE A 122 -4.39 -0.77 -8.08
CA ILE A 122 -3.04 -0.69 -7.51
C ILE A 122 -3.00 -1.36 -6.14
N LEU A 123 -2.01 -2.21 -5.92
CA LEU A 123 -1.68 -2.79 -4.62
C LEU A 123 -0.55 -1.98 -3.99
N VAL A 124 -0.77 -1.55 -2.75
CA VAL A 124 0.13 -0.67 -1.99
C VAL A 124 0.72 -1.46 -0.81
N ASP A 125 2.05 -1.43 -0.64
CA ASP A 125 2.68 -1.94 0.59
C ASP A 125 2.34 -1.01 1.76
N GLY A 126 1.28 -1.35 2.49
CA GLY A 126 0.77 -0.48 3.53
C GLY A 126 -0.71 -0.70 3.80
N ASN A 127 -1.25 0.11 4.69
CA ASN A 127 -2.65 0.00 5.09
C ASN A 127 -3.55 0.93 4.27
N GLY A 128 -4.77 0.48 4.03
CA GLY A 128 -5.90 1.31 3.61
C GLY A 128 -6.74 1.68 4.84
N ARG A 129 -7.95 1.14 4.92
CA ARG A 129 -8.90 1.41 6.01
C ARG A 129 -8.44 0.89 7.38
N LEU A 130 -7.57 -0.12 7.43
CA LEU A 130 -6.93 -0.62 8.66
C LEU A 130 -5.93 0.42 9.21
N HIS A 131 -6.45 1.49 9.80
CA HIS A 131 -5.67 2.66 10.19
C HIS A 131 -6.38 3.38 11.34
N PRO A 132 -5.67 4.02 12.30
CA PRO A 132 -6.30 4.72 13.42
C PRO A 132 -7.39 5.73 13.02
N ARG A 133 -7.27 6.30 11.82
CA ARG A 133 -8.26 7.25 11.24
C ARG A 133 -9.01 6.71 10.03
N LYS A 134 -8.93 5.41 9.76
CA LYS A 134 -9.56 4.75 8.60
C LYS A 134 -9.13 5.35 7.25
N CYS A 135 -7.91 5.90 7.20
CA CYS A 135 -7.34 6.60 6.05
C CYS A 135 -5.81 6.39 6.05
N GLY A 136 -5.39 5.15 5.75
CA GLY A 136 -3.99 4.82 5.53
C GLY A 136 -3.51 5.25 4.13
N ILE A 137 -2.27 4.90 3.78
CA ILE A 137 -1.63 5.30 2.52
C ILE A 137 -2.43 4.87 1.29
N ALA A 138 -2.98 3.65 1.27
CA ALA A 138 -3.76 3.17 0.12
C ALA A 138 -5.07 3.95 -0.06
N CYS A 139 -5.68 4.41 1.03
CA CYS A 139 -6.85 5.29 0.97
C CYS A 139 -6.47 6.68 0.47
N HIS A 140 -5.43 7.26 1.06
CA HIS A 140 -4.99 8.62 0.75
C HIS A 140 -4.59 8.73 -0.72
N LEU A 141 -3.68 7.87 -1.17
CA LEU A 141 -3.23 7.84 -2.56
C LEU A 141 -4.38 7.51 -3.51
N GLY A 142 -5.24 6.55 -3.14
CA GLY A 142 -6.39 6.13 -3.97
C GLY A 142 -7.39 7.25 -4.23
N VAL A 143 -7.70 8.07 -3.20
CA VAL A 143 -8.57 9.24 -3.33
C VAL A 143 -7.92 10.30 -4.23
N LEU A 144 -6.66 10.67 -3.98
CA LEU A 144 -5.99 11.71 -4.76
C LEU A 144 -5.76 11.30 -6.22
N ALA A 145 -5.40 10.04 -6.46
CA ALA A 145 -5.24 9.51 -7.81
C ALA A 145 -6.59 9.15 -8.47
N ASN A 146 -7.71 9.15 -7.73
CA ASN A 146 -9.01 8.61 -8.16
C ASN A 146 -8.88 7.23 -8.84
N THR A 147 -8.10 6.33 -8.22
CA THR A 147 -7.78 5.01 -8.77
C THR A 147 -8.14 3.93 -7.76
N PRO A 148 -8.70 2.77 -8.17
CA PRO A 148 -8.93 1.66 -7.27
C PRO A 148 -7.64 1.21 -6.58
N MET A 149 -7.65 1.10 -5.24
CA MET A 149 -6.45 0.74 -4.46
C MET A 149 -6.74 -0.21 -3.32
N VAL A 150 -5.81 -1.14 -3.11
CA VAL A 150 -5.81 -2.11 -2.02
C VAL A 150 -4.55 -1.92 -1.17
N GLY A 151 -4.72 -1.76 0.13
CA GLY A 151 -3.60 -1.80 1.08
C GLY A 151 -3.32 -3.24 1.50
N VAL A 152 -2.08 -3.69 1.33
CA VAL A 152 -1.59 -5.00 1.79
C VAL A 152 -0.40 -4.80 2.70
N ALA A 153 -0.61 -4.93 4.01
CA ALA A 153 0.43 -4.76 5.02
C ALA A 153 1.05 -6.10 5.45
N LYS A 154 2.36 -6.08 5.70
CA LYS A 154 3.12 -7.26 6.17
C LYS A 154 2.83 -7.63 7.63
N ASN A 155 2.38 -6.66 8.43
CA ASN A 155 2.15 -6.81 9.88
C ASN A 155 0.81 -6.16 10.26
N LEU A 156 0.20 -6.65 11.34
CA LEU A 156 -1.01 -6.03 11.89
C LEU A 156 -0.65 -4.66 12.47
N LEU A 157 -1.29 -3.62 11.97
CA LEU A 157 -1.22 -2.31 12.59
C LEU A 157 -2.11 -2.29 13.83
N ILE A 158 -1.54 -2.00 15.00
CA ILE A 158 -2.30 -1.88 16.24
C ILE A 158 -2.93 -0.49 16.33
N THR A 159 -4.25 -0.48 16.43
CA THR A 159 -5.11 0.69 16.66
C THR A 159 -6.02 0.41 17.86
N ASP A 160 -6.76 1.42 18.31
CA ASP A 160 -7.77 1.30 19.38
C ASP A 160 -8.89 0.30 19.04
N HIS A 161 -9.00 -0.11 17.77
CA HIS A 161 -10.07 -0.94 17.25
C HIS A 161 -9.61 -2.34 16.81
N THR A 162 -8.31 -2.55 16.64
CA THR A 162 -7.76 -3.85 16.24
C THR A 162 -7.57 -4.79 17.43
N PRO A 163 -7.61 -6.12 17.20
CA PRO A 163 -7.26 -7.07 18.24
C PRO A 163 -5.81 -6.91 18.69
N SER A 164 -5.54 -7.22 19.96
CA SER A 164 -4.15 -7.34 20.45
C SER A 164 -3.35 -8.36 19.63
N LEU A 165 -2.03 -8.21 19.57
CA LEU A 165 -1.15 -9.16 18.87
C LEU A 165 -1.33 -10.61 19.34
N LYS A 166 -1.60 -10.82 20.63
CA LYS A 166 -1.87 -12.16 21.20
C LYS A 166 -3.17 -12.74 20.66
N ALA A 167 -4.23 -11.92 20.60
CA ALA A 167 -5.52 -12.34 20.05
C ALA A 167 -5.42 -12.60 18.54
N ALA A 168 -4.73 -11.73 17.79
CA ALA A 168 -4.50 -11.91 16.36
C ALA A 168 -3.69 -13.19 16.07
N LYS A 169 -2.65 -13.48 16.87
CA LYS A 169 -1.89 -14.73 16.74
C LYS A 169 -2.77 -15.96 16.97
N LYS A 170 -3.64 -15.92 17.97
CA LYS A 170 -4.61 -16.99 18.23
C LYS A 170 -5.59 -17.14 17.06
N ALA A 171 -6.16 -16.05 16.56
CA ALA A 171 -7.06 -16.06 15.40
C ALA A 171 -6.37 -16.65 14.16
N ASN A 172 -5.12 -16.27 13.87
CA ASN A 172 -4.34 -16.84 12.78
C ASN A 172 -4.20 -18.37 12.91
N GLN A 173 -3.93 -18.87 14.12
CA GLN A 173 -3.81 -20.31 14.37
C GLN A 173 -5.15 -21.06 14.22
N THR A 174 -6.27 -20.38 14.49
CA THR A 174 -7.62 -20.96 14.40
C THR A 174 -8.22 -20.92 13.00
N HIS A 175 -7.89 -19.91 12.21
CA HIS A 175 -8.59 -19.63 10.95
C HIS A 175 -7.72 -19.82 9.70
N LEU A 176 -6.39 -19.74 9.79
CA LEU A 176 -5.50 -19.61 8.62
C LEU A 176 -4.68 -20.89 8.38
N HIS A 177 -5.32 -21.95 7.90
CA HIS A 177 -4.71 -23.27 7.73
C HIS A 177 -4.11 -23.52 6.34
N ARG A 178 -4.62 -22.85 5.31
CA ARG A 178 -4.20 -23.01 3.91
C ARG A 178 -4.32 -21.70 3.13
N ARG A 179 -3.73 -21.65 1.93
CA ARG A 179 -3.89 -20.54 0.98
C ARG A 179 -5.38 -20.29 0.73
N GLY A 180 -5.76 -19.03 0.79
CA GLY A 180 -7.13 -18.57 0.58
C GLY A 180 -7.93 -18.40 1.88
N ASP A 181 -7.47 -18.99 2.98
CA ASP A 181 -8.11 -18.76 4.28
C ASP A 181 -7.92 -17.29 4.70
N TYR A 182 -8.96 -16.71 5.30
CA TYR A 182 -8.92 -15.39 5.89
C TYR A 182 -9.88 -15.27 7.08
N TRP A 183 -9.65 -14.26 7.92
CA TRP A 183 -10.62 -13.81 8.92
C TRP A 183 -10.69 -12.29 8.93
N THR A 184 -11.88 -11.74 9.21
CA THR A 184 -12.13 -10.30 9.14
C THR A 184 -11.76 -9.59 10.45
N ILE A 185 -11.23 -8.38 10.31
CA ILE A 185 -10.84 -7.49 11.40
C ILE A 185 -11.87 -6.36 11.45
N GLU A 186 -12.85 -6.53 12.34
CA GLU A 186 -13.87 -5.53 12.62
C GLU A 186 -13.39 -4.56 13.71
N PRO A 187 -13.85 -3.30 13.71
CA PRO A 187 -14.67 -2.59 12.73
C PRO A 187 -13.85 -1.91 11.60
N ASP A 188 -12.63 -2.37 11.33
CA ASP A 188 -11.75 -1.79 10.30
C ASP A 188 -12.08 -2.26 8.87
N GLU A 189 -13.03 -3.19 8.70
CA GLU A 189 -13.40 -3.79 7.41
C GLU A 189 -12.14 -4.24 6.65
N ALA A 190 -11.26 -4.93 7.38
CA ALA A 190 -10.00 -5.48 6.90
C ALA A 190 -9.97 -6.99 7.10
N ALA A 191 -8.94 -7.68 6.62
CA ALA A 191 -8.78 -9.11 6.83
C ALA A 191 -7.32 -9.51 6.99
N ALA A 192 -7.06 -10.50 7.83
CA ALA A 192 -5.82 -11.26 7.78
C ALA A 192 -5.99 -12.41 6.78
N VAL A 193 -5.12 -12.47 5.77
CA VAL A 193 -5.25 -13.39 4.63
C VAL A 193 -4.01 -14.26 4.51
N ARG A 194 -4.19 -15.57 4.39
CA ARG A 194 -3.10 -16.51 4.08
C ARG A 194 -2.95 -16.63 2.57
N THR A 195 -1.91 -16.00 2.05
CA THR A 195 -1.66 -15.87 0.60
C THR A 195 -0.96 -17.06 -0.03
N THR A 196 -0.27 -17.87 0.77
CA THR A 196 0.47 -19.05 0.30
C THR A 196 0.56 -20.12 1.40
N ASP A 197 0.69 -21.39 1.00
CA ASP A 197 0.92 -22.49 1.92
C ASP A 197 2.37 -22.51 2.43
N ALA A 198 3.32 -22.00 1.63
CA ALA A 198 4.75 -21.99 1.93
C ALA A 198 5.16 -21.03 3.06
N ALA A 199 4.30 -20.08 3.43
CA ALA A 199 4.55 -19.11 4.48
C ALA A 199 3.33 -19.03 5.43
N PRO A 200 3.49 -19.33 6.73
CA PRO A 200 2.36 -19.36 7.67
C PRO A 200 1.90 -17.96 8.11
N ASN A 201 2.75 -16.93 7.97
CA ASN A 201 2.42 -15.57 8.38
C ASN A 201 1.49 -14.92 7.35
N PRO A 202 0.30 -14.44 7.74
CA PRO A 202 -0.61 -13.79 6.81
C PRO A 202 -0.09 -12.40 6.39
N VAL A 203 -0.77 -11.84 5.40
CA VAL A 203 -0.78 -10.40 5.13
C VAL A 203 -2.08 -9.80 5.64
N PHE A 204 -2.11 -8.50 5.87
CA PHE A 204 -3.28 -7.78 6.36
C PHE A 204 -3.80 -6.89 5.23
N VAL A 205 -4.95 -7.26 4.70
CA VAL A 205 -5.58 -6.63 3.54
C VAL A 205 -6.64 -5.66 4.03
N SER A 206 -6.66 -4.46 3.48
CA SER A 206 -7.73 -3.49 3.73
C SER A 206 -8.05 -2.67 2.48
N PRO A 207 -9.33 -2.35 2.23
CA PRO A 207 -9.70 -1.48 1.12
C PRO A 207 -8.99 -0.12 1.22
N GLY A 208 -8.44 0.34 0.10
CA GLY A 208 -7.93 1.70 -0.04
C GLY A 208 -9.02 2.62 -0.55
N HIS A 209 -9.42 2.43 -1.80
CA HIS A 209 -10.41 3.27 -2.48
C HIS A 209 -11.05 2.49 -3.66
N ARG A 210 -12.36 2.64 -3.88
CA ARG A 210 -13.13 2.09 -5.03
C ARG A 210 -13.07 0.58 -5.21
N VAL A 211 -12.81 -0.13 -4.11
CA VAL A 211 -12.79 -1.59 -4.03
C VAL A 211 -13.46 -2.03 -2.74
N SER A 212 -14.21 -3.12 -2.78
CA SER A 212 -14.74 -3.79 -1.59
C SER A 212 -13.66 -4.62 -0.89
N LEU A 213 -13.88 -4.99 0.38
CA LEU A 213 -12.98 -5.89 1.09
C LEU A 213 -12.89 -7.26 0.39
N GLU A 214 -14.00 -7.76 -0.12
CA GLU A 214 -14.04 -9.04 -0.82
C GLU A 214 -13.17 -9.02 -2.08
N THR A 215 -13.34 -7.99 -2.92
CA THR A 215 -12.51 -7.78 -4.11
C THR A 215 -11.05 -7.55 -3.74
N ALA A 216 -10.76 -6.81 -2.66
CA ALA A 216 -9.40 -6.60 -2.17
C ALA A 216 -8.71 -7.91 -1.77
N ILE A 217 -9.40 -8.80 -1.04
CA ILE A 217 -8.90 -10.13 -0.67
C ILE A 217 -8.67 -10.97 -1.93
N ARG A 218 -9.64 -10.97 -2.86
CA ARG A 218 -9.56 -11.73 -4.12
C ARG A 218 -8.36 -11.29 -4.97
N LEU A 219 -8.18 -9.99 -5.18
CA LEU A 219 -7.03 -9.41 -5.88
C LEU A 219 -5.72 -9.79 -5.20
N THR A 220 -5.66 -9.68 -3.87
CA THR A 220 -4.47 -10.05 -3.10
C THR A 220 -4.11 -11.53 -3.30
N LEU A 221 -5.08 -12.43 -3.20
CA LEU A 221 -4.87 -13.87 -3.41
C LEU A 221 -4.48 -14.20 -4.85
N ALA A 222 -5.17 -13.62 -5.82
CA ALA A 222 -4.95 -13.85 -7.26
C ALA A 222 -3.57 -13.39 -7.72
N THR A 223 -3.02 -12.37 -7.05
CA THR A 223 -1.71 -11.79 -7.38
C THR A 223 -0.58 -12.33 -6.51
N SER A 224 -0.87 -13.24 -5.58
CA SER A 224 0.12 -13.83 -4.69
C SER A 224 0.70 -15.14 -5.25
N GLN A 225 1.87 -15.04 -5.88
CA GLN A 225 2.74 -16.20 -6.16
C GLN A 225 3.58 -16.58 -4.93
N PHE A 226 3.85 -15.59 -4.07
CA PHE A 226 4.56 -15.71 -2.80
C PHE A 226 3.69 -15.17 -1.67
N ARG A 227 4.25 -15.02 -0.46
CA ARG A 227 3.56 -14.37 0.66
C ARG A 227 3.10 -12.95 0.31
N ILE A 228 3.95 -12.19 -0.35
CA ILE A 228 3.66 -10.81 -0.77
C ILE A 228 3.15 -10.84 -2.21
N PRO A 229 2.05 -10.15 -2.52
CA PRO A 229 1.55 -10.01 -3.89
C PRO A 229 2.62 -9.55 -4.87
N GLU A 230 2.57 -10.09 -6.08
CA GLU A 230 3.57 -9.88 -7.12
C GLU A 230 3.80 -8.40 -7.47
N PRO A 231 2.76 -7.53 -7.59
CA PRO A 231 2.98 -6.11 -7.88
C PRO A 231 3.77 -5.38 -6.79
N ILE A 232 3.44 -5.64 -5.51
CA ILE A 232 4.16 -5.06 -4.37
C ILE A 232 5.58 -5.60 -4.30
N ARG A 233 5.72 -6.94 -4.41
CA ARG A 233 7.01 -7.61 -4.38
C ARG A 233 7.93 -7.07 -5.47
N ARG A 234 7.38 -6.81 -6.66
CA ARG A 234 8.15 -6.28 -7.79
C ARG A 234 8.58 -4.84 -7.55
N ALA A 235 7.69 -3.99 -7.05
CA ALA A 235 8.03 -2.61 -6.68
C ALA A 235 9.15 -2.53 -5.62
N ASP A 236 9.09 -3.36 -4.56
CA ASP A 236 10.13 -3.44 -3.52
C ASP A 236 11.48 -3.96 -4.05
N LEU A 237 11.47 -4.98 -4.90
CA LEU A 237 12.71 -5.51 -5.49
C LEU A 237 13.38 -4.49 -6.42
N ASP A 238 12.57 -3.82 -7.24
CA ASP A 238 13.04 -2.86 -8.23
C ASP A 238 13.55 -1.59 -7.55
N SER A 239 12.84 -1.06 -6.55
CA SER A 239 13.27 0.12 -5.79
C SER A 239 14.59 -0.14 -5.05
N ARG A 240 14.74 -1.30 -4.41
CA ARG A 240 16.01 -1.72 -3.77
C ARG A 240 17.14 -1.92 -4.77
N ALA A 241 16.86 -2.51 -5.93
CA ALA A 241 17.86 -2.68 -6.98
C ALA A 241 18.30 -1.34 -7.54
N TYR A 242 17.38 -0.38 -7.68
CA TYR A 242 17.68 0.98 -8.07
C TYR A 242 18.61 1.66 -7.06
N ILE A 243 18.31 1.57 -5.75
CA ILE A 243 19.15 2.12 -4.68
C ILE A 243 20.57 1.55 -4.73
N ARG A 244 20.73 0.22 -4.84
CA ARG A 244 22.06 -0.42 -4.92
C ARG A 244 22.89 0.08 -6.10
N ARG A 245 22.26 0.34 -7.25
CA ARG A 245 22.96 0.81 -8.46
C ARG A 245 23.36 2.28 -8.38
N HIS A 246 22.59 3.11 -7.69
CA HIS A 246 22.77 4.58 -7.65
C HIS A 246 23.30 5.08 -6.29
N SER A 247 23.61 4.18 -5.35
CA SER A 247 24.25 4.50 -4.07
C SER A 247 25.16 3.35 -3.63
N PRO A 248 26.32 3.16 -4.29
CA PRO A 248 27.22 2.05 -4.03
C PRO A 248 27.78 2.01 -2.59
N ASP A 249 27.77 3.14 -1.89
CA ASP A 249 28.20 3.23 -0.48
C ASP A 249 27.11 2.86 0.54
N ALA A 250 25.87 2.56 0.11
CA ALA A 250 24.73 2.28 1.00
C ALA A 250 24.64 0.83 1.49
N GLU A 251 25.62 -0.03 1.16
CA GLU A 251 25.68 -1.43 1.61
C GLU A 251 27.04 -1.87 2.18
N ALA A 252 27.99 -0.94 2.43
CA ALA A 252 29.21 -1.24 3.17
C ALA A 252 28.96 -1.47 4.68
#